data_AF-A0A2W6SH36-F1
#
_entry.id   AF-A0A2W6SH36-F1
#
_cell.length_a   1.000
_cell.length_b   1.000
_cell.length_c   1.000
_cell.angle_alpha   90.00
_cell.angle_beta   90.00
_cell.angle_gamma   90.00
#
_symmetry.space_group_name_H-M   'P 1'
#
loop_
_entity.id
_entity.type
_entity.pdbx_description
1 polymer ?
#
loop_
_entity_poly.entity_id
_entity_poly.type
_entity_poly.pdbx_seq_one_letter_code
_entity_poly.pdbx_strand_id
1 'polypeptide(L)'
;MSILTALRGIGGEYEIQRLLGAFGTVVYIVTAPALVWAQMVTVTFDTFCLAYPAGLAACIGASAGAIVLKDRGVAKAKAIEQGTPQ
;
A
#
# COMPACT_ATOMS: atom_id res chain seq x y z
N MET A 1 4.39 19.08 0.72
CA MET A 1 3.56 18.28 -0.21
C MET A 1 2.33 17.82 0.53
N SER A 2 1.14 17.87 -0.07
CA SER A 2 -0.07 17.32 0.55
C SER A 2 -0.06 15.79 0.42
N ILE A 3 -0.54 15.06 1.44
CA ILE A 3 -0.72 13.60 1.41
C ILE A 3 -1.59 13.18 0.20
N LEU A 4 -2.54 14.03 -0.18
CA LEU A 4 -3.40 13.82 -1.34
C LEU A 4 -2.62 13.79 -2.66
N THR A 5 -1.50 14.53 -2.72
CA THR A 5 -0.61 14.53 -3.90
C THR A 5 0.19 13.22 -4.00
N ALA A 6 0.51 12.56 -2.88
CA ALA A 6 1.22 11.29 -2.87
C ALA A 6 0.37 10.11 -3.39
N LEU A 7 -0.96 10.28 -3.35
CA LEU A 7 -1.94 9.30 -3.85
C LEU A 7 -2.16 9.37 -5.36
N ARG A 8 -1.59 10.38 -6.03
CA ARG A 8 -1.62 10.50 -7.49
C ARG A 8 -0.55 9.63 -8.13
N GLY A 9 -0.90 9.02 -9.26
CA GLY A 9 -0.03 8.19 -10.07
C GLY A 9 0.83 8.98 -11.06
N ILE A 10 1.56 8.24 -11.89
CA ILE A 10 2.39 8.80 -12.98
C ILE A 10 1.55 9.59 -13.99
N GLY A 11 0.24 9.30 -14.11
CA GLY A 11 -0.70 10.04 -14.95
C GLY A 11 -1.28 11.32 -14.33
N GLY A 12 -0.94 11.67 -13.09
CA GLY A 12 -1.47 12.85 -12.39
C GLY A 12 -2.87 12.67 -11.77
N GLU A 13 -3.56 11.58 -12.07
CA GLU A 13 -4.83 11.18 -11.46
C GLU A 13 -4.63 10.34 -10.20
N TYR A 14 -5.67 10.27 -9.36
CA TYR A 14 -5.68 9.39 -8.18
C TYR A 14 -5.69 7.93 -8.61
N GLU A 15 -4.74 7.14 -8.10
CA GLU A 15 -4.67 5.73 -8.43
C GLU A 15 -5.34 4.87 -7.38
N ILE A 16 -6.30 4.04 -7.81
CA ILE A 16 -7.06 3.13 -6.95
C ILE A 16 -6.12 2.23 -6.13
N GLN A 17 -5.02 1.73 -6.70
CA GLN A 17 -4.06 0.89 -5.95
C GLN A 17 -3.30 1.66 -4.88
N ARG A 18 -2.97 2.94 -5.12
CA ARG A 18 -2.31 3.80 -4.11
C ARG A 18 -3.29 4.13 -2.98
N LEU A 19 -4.54 4.43 -3.35
CA LEU A 19 -5.63 4.64 -2.39
C LEU A 19 -5.90 3.40 -1.55
N LEU A 20 -6.00 2.23 -2.18
CA LEU A 20 -6.24 0.96 -1.49
C LEU A 20 -5.08 0.58 -0.58
N GLY A 21 -3.84 0.77 -1.03
CA GLY A 21 -2.65 0.51 -0.21
C GLY A 21 -2.57 1.43 1.01
N ALA A 22 -2.80 2.74 0.81
CA ALA A 22 -2.84 3.70 1.91
C ALA A 22 -3.97 3.40 2.90
N PHE A 23 -5.19 3.15 2.40
CA PHE A 23 -6.35 2.84 3.23
C PHE A 23 -6.15 1.52 3.99
N GLY A 24 -5.72 0.46 3.33
CA GLY A 24 -5.45 -0.83 3.95
C GLY A 24 -4.39 -0.75 5.05
N THR A 25 -3.35 0.07 4.85
CA THR A 25 -2.32 0.30 5.87
C THR A 25 -2.90 1.04 7.08
N VAL A 26 -3.73 2.07 6.87
CA VAL A 26 -4.43 2.78 7.96
C VAL A 26 -5.36 1.85 8.73
N VAL A 27 -6.11 1.00 8.02
CA VAL A 27 -6.95 -0.03 8.65
C VAL A 27 -6.11 -0.95 9.53
N TYR A 28 -4.97 -1.44 9.03
CA TYR A 28 -4.08 -2.29 9.85
C TYR A 28 -3.56 -1.55 11.09
N ILE A 29 -3.16 -0.28 10.95
CA ILE A 29 -2.66 0.54 12.07
C ILE A 29 -3.67 0.59 13.22
N VAL A 30 -4.95 0.76 12.91
CA VAL A 30 -6.01 0.94 13.92
C VAL A 30 -6.57 -0.39 14.40
N THR A 31 -6.89 -1.30 13.47
CA THR A 31 -7.65 -2.51 13.77
C THR A 31 -6.83 -3.53 14.56
N ALA A 32 -5.54 -3.71 14.25
CA ALA A 32 -4.73 -4.72 14.95
C ALA A 32 -4.57 -4.41 16.46
N PRO A 33 -4.23 -3.18 16.90
CA PRO A 33 -4.24 -2.83 18.32
C PRO A 33 -5.64 -2.85 18.94
N ALA A 34 -6.67 -2.40 18.20
CA ALA A 34 -8.05 -2.36 18.72
C ALA A 34 -8.59 -3.76 19.04
N LEU A 35 -8.29 -4.76 18.20
CA LEU A 35 -8.70 -6.15 18.43
C LEU A 35 -8.00 -6.79 19.64
N VAL A 36 -6.73 -6.46 19.87
CA VAL A 36 -6.00 -6.89 21.06
C VAL A 36 -6.57 -6.21 22.31
N TRP A 37 -6.84 -4.90 22.25
CA TRP A 37 -7.45 -4.16 23.35
C TRP A 37 -8.86 -4.68 23.70
N ALA A 38 -9.68 -4.97 22.69
CA ALA A 38 -11.02 -5.54 22.86
C ALA A 38 -11.01 -7.02 23.31
N GLN A 39 -9.84 -7.62 23.53
CA GLN A 39 -9.67 -9.03 23.91
C GLN A 39 -10.30 -10.02 22.91
N MET A 40 -10.47 -9.59 21.65
CA MET A 40 -10.93 -10.46 20.56
C MET A 40 -9.79 -11.30 19.99
N VAL A 41 -8.55 -10.85 20.20
CA VAL A 41 -7.33 -11.57 19.85
C VAL A 41 -6.42 -11.59 21.07
N THR A 42 -6.21 -12.78 21.64
CA THR A 42 -5.37 -12.96 22.82
C THR A 42 -3.93 -13.23 22.41
N VAL A 43 -3.04 -12.27 22.68
CA VAL A 43 -1.59 -12.40 22.46
C VAL A 43 -0.86 -11.81 23.66
N THR A 44 0.37 -12.26 23.93
CA THR A 44 1.22 -11.58 24.90
C THR A 44 1.72 -10.26 24.31
N PHE A 45 1.96 -9.28 25.18
CA PHE A 45 2.46 -7.96 24.79
C PHE A 45 3.75 -8.07 23.96
N ASP A 46 4.70 -8.89 24.41
CA ASP A 46 5.97 -9.10 23.72
C ASP A 46 5.79 -9.65 22.29
N THR A 47 4.89 -10.63 22.14
CA THR A 47 4.58 -11.22 20.82
C THR A 47 3.95 -10.18 19.89
N PHE A 48 3.04 -9.35 20.42
CA PHE A 48 2.42 -8.28 19.65
C PHE A 48 3.45 -7.25 19.18
N CYS A 49 4.34 -6.81 20.07
CA CYS A 49 5.37 -5.81 19.76
C CYS A 49 6.38 -6.32 18.72
N LEU A 50 6.64 -7.63 18.66
CA LEU A 50 7.48 -8.22 17.62
C LEU A 50 6.74 -8.38 16.27
N ALA A 51 5.46 -8.76 16.31
CA ALA A 51 4.70 -9.08 15.10
C ALA A 51 4.09 -7.84 14.41
N TYR A 52 3.66 -6.84 15.18
CA TYR A 52 2.95 -5.66 14.65
C TYR A 52 3.80 -4.82 13.68
N PRO A 53 5.09 -4.52 13.97
CA PRO A 53 5.96 -3.84 13.01
C PRO A 53 6.18 -4.66 11.73
N ALA A 54 6.25 -5.99 11.84
CA ALA A 54 6.38 -6.86 10.69
C ALA A 54 5.13 -6.83 9.80
N GLY A 55 3.94 -6.80 10.39
CA GLY A 55 2.68 -6.63 9.66
C GLY A 55 2.57 -5.27 8.98
N LEU A 56 2.99 -4.19 9.64
CA LEU A 56 3.08 -2.86 9.02
C LEU A 56 4.03 -2.85 7.83
N ALA A 57 5.22 -3.43 7.98
CA ALA A 57 6.19 -3.56 6.90
C ALA A 57 5.62 -4.38 5.74
N ALA A 58 4.85 -5.44 6.01
CA ALA A 58 4.18 -6.23 4.99
C ALA A 58 3.12 -5.41 4.23
N CYS A 59 2.29 -4.63 4.92
CA CYS A 59 1.29 -3.75 4.27
C CYS A 59 1.95 -2.73 3.34
N ILE A 60 3.02 -2.08 3.81
CA ILE A 60 3.77 -1.09 3.02
C ILE A 60 4.47 -1.77 1.85
N GLY A 61 5.16 -2.89 2.10
CA GLY A 61 5.90 -3.64 1.08
C GLY A 61 5.00 -4.19 -0.02
N ALA A 62 3.86 -4.78 0.34
CA ALA A 62 2.87 -5.26 -0.62
C ALA A 62 2.32 -4.12 -1.49
N SER A 63 2.00 -2.98 -0.87
CA SER A 63 1.47 -1.81 -1.58
C SER A 63 2.51 -1.22 -2.54
N ALA A 64 3.73 -0.95 -2.04
CA ALA A 64 4.82 -0.42 -2.85
C ALA A 64 5.22 -1.37 -3.98
N GLY A 65 5.29 -2.68 -3.69
CA GLY A 65 5.60 -3.71 -4.68
C GLY A 65 4.55 -3.77 -5.80
N ALA A 66 3.26 -3.76 -5.46
CA ALA A 66 2.18 -3.75 -6.45
C ALA A 66 2.23 -2.49 -7.34
N ILE A 67 2.50 -1.33 -6.75
CA ILE A 67 2.63 -0.06 -7.49
C ILE A 67 3.82 -0.14 -8.46
N VAL A 68 4.99 -0.60 -8.02
CA VAL A 68 6.18 -0.72 -8.88
C VAL A 68 5.93 -1.66 -10.05
N LEU A 69 5.28 -2.81 -9.82
CA LEU A 69 4.97 -3.76 -10.88
C LEU A 69 4.01 -3.14 -11.93
N LYS A 70 2.98 -2.43 -11.47
CA LYS A 70 2.08 -1.69 -12.37
C LYS A 70 2.84 -0.61 -13.14
N ASP A 71 3.59 0.25 -12.46
CA ASP A 71 4.26 1.40 -13.08
C ASP A 71 5.22 0.93 -14.18
N ARG A 72 5.89 -0.21 -13.99
CA ARG A 72 6.69 -0.87 -15.04
C ARG A 72 5.86 -1.33 -16.23
N GLY A 73 4.67 -1.88 -16.01
CA GLY A 73 3.75 -2.29 -17.07
C GLY A 73 3.24 -1.10 -17.89
N VAL A 74 2.83 -0.03 -17.21
CA VAL A 74 2.37 1.22 -17.85
C VAL A 74 3.48 1.86 -18.68
N ALA A 75 4.70 1.93 -18.14
CA ALA A 75 5.85 2.47 -18.86
C ALA A 75 6.16 1.69 -20.16
N LYS A 76 6.11 0.35 -20.10
CA LYS A 76 6.29 -0.51 -21.28
C LYS A 76 5.19 -0.28 -22.32
N ALA A 77 3.93 -0.20 -21.89
CA ALA A 77 2.80 0.04 -22.80
C ALA A 77 2.95 1.37 -23.55
N LYS A 78 3.31 2.45 -22.84
CA LYS A 78 3.55 3.77 -23.47
C LYS A 78 4.71 3.75 -24.47
N ALA A 79 5.78 3.01 -24.19
CA ALA A 79 6.90 2.89 -25.11
C ALA A 79 6.51 2.15 -26.42
N ILE A 80 5.62 1.15 -26.34
CA ILE A 80 5.10 0.44 -27.51
C ILE A 80 4.19 1.37 -28.34
N GLU A 81 3.31 2.12 -27.69
CA GLU A 81 2.43 3.10 -28.36
C GLU A 81 3.23 4.13 -29.17
N GLN A 82 4.32 4.66 -28.59
CA GLN A 82 5.18 5.64 -29.27
C GLN A 82 6.03 5.06 -30.40
N GLY A 83 6.34 3.76 -30.35
CA GLY A 83 7.12 3.07 -31.38
C GLY A 83 6.30 2.48 -32.53
N THR A 84 4.96 2.56 -32.46
CA THR A 84 4.08 2.05 -33.53
C THR A 84 3.88 3.17 -34.57
N PRO A 85 4.42 3.04 -35.80
CA PRO A 85 4.08 3.97 -36.87
C PRO A 85 2.58 3.84 -37.16
N GLN A 86 1.85 4.96 -37.12
CA GLN A 86 0.48 5.03 -37.63
C GLN A 86 0.46 4.92 -39.15
#